data_AF-A0A9N9ZXV0-F1
#
_entry.id   AF-A0A9N9ZXV0-F1
#
_cell.length_a   1.000
_cell.length_b   1.000
_cell.length_c   1.000
_cell.angle_alpha   90.00
_cell.angle_beta   90.00
_cell.angle_gamma   90.00
#
_symmetry.space_group_name_H-M   'P 1'
#
loop_
_entity.id
_entity.type
_entity.pdbx_description
1 polymer ?
#
loop_
_entity_poly.entity_id
_entity_poly.type
_entity_poly.pdbx_seq_one_letter_code
_entity_poly.pdbx_strand_id
1 'polypeptide(L)'
;MLLLKPTIVSRLVWSGMVLASILGALLMIKGTFARYNSNPSVISRETDFRSWNTPMPASTFCLMNQSDPEKVSSYIERHWGINSSNNKYSYYRNFVEDVANFHMEDLSKFSKYSDDPSLLGVNMLLLALQVIAPINATTTVFNPEYNSIKYHPIVSEVGICYSFSSPLSEIFSVRKENSNSNGKVPLCNFLNSHCFTRIENLPQTSSIKFFVHSPLEVATLESSANIVEPCEENDSTFKFFQIIASKELRALRPDQRKCKFHDEPGQMSELPSYSYNICRMECRKKLSLSLCGCAPFIYHSNSMSASYLFI
;
A
#
# COMPACT_ATOMS: atom_id res chain seq x y z
N MET A 1 76.28 -25.01 -7.58
CA MET A 1 75.09 -24.39 -6.96
C MET A 1 75.55 -23.62 -5.71
N LEU A 2 76.14 -22.44 -5.92
CA LEU A 2 76.66 -21.58 -4.85
C LEU A 2 75.51 -20.72 -4.32
N LEU A 3 74.94 -21.10 -3.19
CA LEU A 3 74.05 -20.23 -2.41
C LEU A 3 74.92 -19.12 -1.80
N LEU A 4 75.05 -17.99 -2.50
CA LEU A 4 75.57 -16.74 -1.94
C LEU A 4 74.82 -16.45 -0.64
N LYS A 5 75.52 -16.47 0.50
CA LYS A 5 74.97 -16.10 1.82
C LYS A 5 74.39 -14.68 1.68
N PRO A 6 73.07 -14.48 1.85
CA PRO A 6 72.49 -13.17 1.67
C PRO A 6 73.04 -12.23 2.74
N THR A 7 73.63 -11.12 2.29
CA THR A 7 74.09 -10.03 3.16
C THR A 7 72.91 -9.47 3.96
N ILE A 8 73.18 -8.97 5.17
CA ILE A 8 72.16 -8.41 6.07
C ILE A 8 71.33 -7.31 5.36
N VAL A 9 71.99 -6.50 4.51
CA VAL A 9 71.35 -5.46 3.69
C VAL A 9 70.31 -6.05 2.73
N SER A 10 70.63 -7.15 2.03
CA SER A 10 69.68 -7.81 1.14
C SER A 10 68.44 -8.29 1.90
N ARG A 11 68.62 -8.87 3.10
CA ARG A 11 67.49 -9.32 3.94
C ARG A 11 66.60 -8.18 4.41
N LEU A 12 67.18 -7.02 4.75
CA LEU A 12 66.42 -5.83 5.15
C LEU A 12 65.60 -5.24 3.99
N VAL A 13 66.16 -5.17 2.78
CA VAL A 13 65.42 -4.70 1.60
C VAL A 13 64.25 -5.63 1.28
N TRP A 14 64.47 -6.95 1.26
CA TRP A 14 63.40 -7.93 1.05
C TRP A 14 62.33 -7.87 2.14
N SER A 15 62.72 -7.72 3.41
CA SER A 15 61.78 -7.54 4.52
C SER A 15 60.95 -6.26 4.36
N GLY A 16 61.56 -5.16 3.91
CA GLY A 16 60.87 -3.90 3.63
C GLY A 16 59.86 -4.02 2.50
N MET A 17 60.22 -4.71 1.41
CA MET A 17 59.29 -4.98 0.30
C MET A 17 58.09 -5.81 0.76
N VAL A 18 58.32 -6.88 1.53
CA VAL A 18 57.24 -7.72 2.07
C VAL A 18 56.33 -6.91 3.00
N LEU A 19 56.88 -6.09 3.88
CA LEU A 19 56.10 -5.18 4.75
C LEU A 19 55.26 -4.19 3.94
N ALA A 20 55.83 -3.57 2.90
CA ALA A 20 55.10 -2.66 2.02
C ALA A 20 53.97 -3.37 1.27
N SER A 21 54.21 -4.59 0.78
CA SER A 21 53.17 -5.42 0.15
C SER A 21 52.05 -5.80 1.11
N ILE A 22 52.38 -6.16 2.36
CA ILE A 22 51.38 -6.46 3.40
C ILE A 22 50.54 -5.21 3.72
N LEU A 23 51.19 -4.06 3.90
CA LEU A 23 50.51 -2.78 4.12
C LEU A 23 49.57 -2.43 2.96
N GLY A 24 50.04 -2.56 1.72
CA GLY A 24 49.22 -2.36 0.52
C GLY A 24 48.03 -3.31 0.47
N ALA A 25 48.23 -4.60 0.76
CA ALA A 25 47.16 -5.59 0.81
C ALA A 25 46.11 -5.25 1.89
N LEU A 26 46.55 -4.86 3.10
CA LEU A 26 45.65 -4.45 4.18
C LEU A 26 44.81 -3.22 3.82
N LEU A 27 45.40 -2.24 3.12
CA LEU A 27 44.67 -1.06 2.64
C LEU A 27 43.60 -1.44 1.60
N MET A 28 43.94 -2.32 0.64
CA MET A 28 42.99 -2.80 -0.36
C MET A 28 41.86 -3.62 0.26
N ILE A 29 42.17 -4.51 1.21
CA ILE A 29 41.17 -5.30 1.93
C ILE A 29 40.22 -4.38 2.71
N LYS A 30 40.76 -3.39 3.44
CA LYS A 30 39.94 -2.41 4.17
C LYS A 30 39.04 -1.62 3.22
N GLY A 31 39.56 -1.17 2.08
CA GLY A 31 38.79 -0.44 1.07
C GLY A 31 37.65 -1.27 0.48
N THR A 32 37.93 -2.51 0.07
CA THR A 32 36.91 -3.42 -0.48
C THR A 32 35.87 -3.80 0.57
N PHE A 33 36.28 -4.06 1.81
CA PHE A 33 35.35 -4.39 2.90
C PHE A 33 34.46 -3.20 3.28
N ALA A 34 35.02 -1.99 3.29
CA ALA A 34 34.24 -0.76 3.51
C ALA A 34 33.18 -0.58 2.41
N ARG A 35 33.57 -0.75 1.14
CA ARG A 35 32.64 -0.68 -0.01
C ARG A 35 31.56 -1.75 0.07
N TYR A 36 31.90 -2.98 0.45
CA TYR A 36 30.94 -4.06 0.65
C TYR A 36 29.90 -3.72 1.72
N ASN A 37 30.32 -3.09 2.82
CA ASN A 37 29.39 -2.70 3.87
C ASN A 37 28.53 -1.48 3.51
N SER A 38 29.05 -0.52 2.75
CA SER A 38 28.34 0.72 2.43
C SER A 38 27.49 0.63 1.17
N ASN A 39 27.96 -0.09 0.14
CA ASN A 39 27.35 -0.16 -1.19
C ASN A 39 27.52 -1.57 -1.83
N PRO A 40 26.81 -2.59 -1.31
CA PRO A 40 26.97 -3.98 -1.77
C PRO A 40 26.24 -4.31 -3.08
N SER A 41 25.26 -3.52 -3.50
CA SER A 41 24.36 -3.83 -4.62
C SER A 41 24.69 -3.04 -5.89
N VAL A 42 24.41 -3.65 -7.04
CA VAL A 42 24.47 -3.01 -8.36
C VAL A 42 23.12 -3.13 -9.06
N ILE A 43 22.77 -2.13 -9.87
CA ILE A 43 21.55 -2.13 -10.68
C ILE A 43 21.96 -2.47 -12.11
N SER A 44 21.39 -3.56 -12.65
CA SER A 44 21.53 -3.93 -14.05
C SER A 44 20.18 -3.79 -14.76
N ARG A 45 20.22 -3.59 -16.07
CA ARG A 45 19.04 -3.58 -16.92
C ARG A 45 18.97 -4.91 -17.66
N GLU A 46 17.88 -5.63 -17.47
CA GLU A 46 17.60 -6.79 -18.30
C GLU A 46 17.17 -6.32 -19.70
N THR A 47 17.57 -7.06 -20.73
CA THR A 47 17.21 -6.76 -22.13
C THR A 47 16.39 -7.87 -22.80
N ASP A 48 16.15 -9.00 -22.13
CA ASP A 48 15.39 -10.12 -22.69
C ASP A 48 13.88 -9.90 -22.60
N PHE A 49 13.37 -9.00 -23.43
CA PHE A 49 11.95 -8.64 -23.43
C PHE A 49 10.99 -9.73 -23.89
N ARG A 50 11.50 -10.82 -24.48
CA ARG A 50 10.65 -11.88 -25.05
C ARG A 50 10.07 -12.81 -23.99
N SER A 51 10.78 -13.00 -22.88
CA SER A 51 10.39 -13.87 -21.78
C SER A 51 9.73 -13.10 -20.63
N TRP A 52 9.64 -11.77 -20.72
CA TRP A 52 9.09 -10.92 -19.67
C TRP A 52 7.59 -11.11 -19.49
N ASN A 53 7.24 -11.60 -18.30
CA ASN A 53 5.90 -11.63 -17.76
C ASN A 53 5.85 -10.68 -16.56
N THR A 54 5.36 -9.47 -16.78
CA THR A 54 5.30 -8.43 -15.75
C THR A 54 3.94 -8.50 -15.06
N PRO A 55 3.87 -8.38 -13.73
CA PRO A 55 2.59 -8.29 -13.05
C PRO A 55 1.81 -7.06 -13.53
N MET A 56 0.53 -7.25 -13.81
CA MET A 56 -0.39 -6.17 -14.15
C MET A 56 -0.50 -5.24 -12.93
N PRO A 57 -0.46 -3.90 -13.13
CA PRO A 57 -0.61 -2.97 -12.01
C PRO A 57 -1.94 -3.20 -11.29
N ALA A 58 -1.94 -2.94 -9.99
CA ALA A 58 -3.18 -2.90 -9.23
C ALA A 58 -3.95 -1.63 -9.58
N SER A 59 -5.27 -1.77 -9.59
CA SER A 59 -6.21 -0.67 -9.74
C SER A 59 -7.11 -0.61 -8.52
N THR A 60 -7.23 0.58 -7.95
CA THR A 60 -8.15 0.83 -6.85
C THR A 60 -9.10 1.92 -7.27
N PHE A 61 -10.41 1.72 -7.10
CA PHE A 61 -11.40 2.75 -7.34
C PHE A 61 -12.20 3.06 -6.08
N CYS A 62 -12.59 4.32 -5.93
CA CYS A 62 -13.44 4.80 -4.84
C CYS A 62 -14.54 5.66 -5.47
N LEU A 63 -15.78 5.51 -5.02
CA LEU A 63 -16.82 6.46 -5.42
C LEU A 63 -16.71 7.70 -4.55
N MET A 64 -16.93 8.88 -5.13
CA MET A 64 -16.96 10.15 -4.40
C MET A 64 -18.18 10.26 -3.48
N ASN A 65 -19.27 9.57 -3.83
CA ASN A 65 -20.45 9.43 -2.98
C ASN A 65 -20.88 7.96 -2.96
N GLN A 66 -20.70 7.31 -1.81
CA GLN A 66 -21.01 5.90 -1.60
C GLN A 66 -22.26 5.68 -0.75
N SER A 67 -22.78 6.73 -0.12
CA SER A 67 -23.89 6.63 0.83
C SER A 67 -25.22 6.39 0.11
N ASP A 68 -25.91 5.32 0.50
CA ASP A 68 -27.27 5.03 0.05
C ASP A 68 -28.27 5.79 0.95
N PRO A 69 -29.07 6.73 0.41
CA PRO A 69 -29.95 7.58 1.20
C PRO A 69 -30.99 6.79 2.01
N GLU A 70 -31.41 5.61 1.56
CA GLU A 70 -32.36 4.75 2.29
C GLU A 70 -31.69 4.02 3.46
N LYS A 71 -30.42 3.62 3.28
CA LYS A 71 -29.65 3.02 4.37
C LYS A 71 -29.24 4.05 5.41
N VAL A 72 -28.94 5.27 4.99
CA VAL A 72 -28.64 6.39 5.90
C VAL A 72 -29.84 6.70 6.78
N SER A 73 -31.03 6.87 6.20
CA SER A 73 -32.24 7.17 6.98
C SER A 73 -32.57 6.04 7.97
N SER A 74 -32.54 4.79 7.51
CA SER A 74 -32.80 3.64 8.38
C SER A 74 -31.75 3.44 9.47
N TYR A 75 -30.49 3.80 9.24
CA TYR A 75 -29.45 3.80 10.27
C TYR A 75 -29.73 4.83 11.37
N ILE A 76 -30.08 6.06 10.96
CA ILE A 76 -30.37 7.17 11.88
C ILE A 76 -31.58 6.85 12.76
N GLU A 77 -32.65 6.30 12.17
CA GLU A 77 -33.84 5.88 12.90
C GLU A 77 -33.53 4.78 13.92
N ARG A 78 -32.69 3.80 13.58
CA ARG A 78 -32.32 2.70 14.48
C ARG A 78 -31.41 3.12 15.63
N HIS A 79 -30.44 4.00 15.38
CA HIS A 79 -29.45 4.38 16.39
C HIS A 79 -29.91 5.54 17.28
N TRP A 80 -30.57 6.55 16.71
CA TRP A 80 -30.95 7.76 17.45
C TRP A 80 -32.47 7.94 17.59
N GLY A 81 -33.30 7.15 16.90
CA GLY A 81 -34.76 7.28 16.96
C GLY A 81 -35.29 8.59 16.37
N ILE A 82 -34.54 9.17 15.41
CA ILE A 82 -34.84 10.48 14.82
C ILE A 82 -35.40 10.31 13.42
N ASN A 83 -36.59 10.86 13.18
CA ASN A 83 -37.21 10.93 11.85
C ASN A 83 -36.92 12.27 11.14
N SER A 84 -37.21 12.31 9.83
CA SER A 84 -37.00 13.48 8.94
C SER A 84 -37.64 14.79 9.41
N SER A 85 -38.62 14.76 10.32
CA SER A 85 -39.30 15.95 10.84
C SER A 85 -38.54 16.67 11.96
N ASN A 86 -37.47 16.08 12.50
CA ASN A 86 -36.68 16.65 13.58
C ASN A 86 -35.62 17.62 13.02
N ASN A 87 -35.42 18.76 13.69
CA ASN A 87 -34.40 19.74 13.29
C ASN A 87 -32.96 19.19 13.35
N LYS A 88 -32.70 18.16 14.18
CA LYS A 88 -31.40 17.50 14.28
C LYS A 88 -31.14 16.44 13.20
N TYR A 89 -32.16 16.05 12.42
CA TYR A 89 -32.00 15.00 11.40
C TYR A 89 -30.93 15.35 10.36
N SER A 90 -30.91 16.60 9.90
CA SER A 90 -29.91 17.08 8.95
C SER A 90 -28.48 17.01 9.48
N TYR A 91 -28.28 17.24 10.78
CA TYR A 91 -26.97 17.15 11.42
C TYR A 91 -26.43 15.71 11.42
N TYR A 92 -27.25 14.76 11.88
CA TYR A 92 -26.87 13.33 11.90
C TYR A 92 -26.72 12.77 10.48
N ARG A 93 -27.55 13.21 9.54
CA ARG A 93 -27.40 12.85 8.14
C ARG A 93 -26.05 13.28 7.59
N ASN A 94 -25.66 14.54 7.78
CA ASN A 94 -24.36 15.03 7.34
C ASN A 94 -23.22 14.27 8.01
N PHE A 95 -23.34 13.92 9.30
CA PHE A 95 -22.35 13.10 9.99
C PHE A 95 -22.19 11.72 9.35
N VAL A 96 -23.30 11.02 9.10
CA VAL A 96 -23.28 9.69 8.48
C VAL A 96 -22.72 9.76 7.06
N GLU A 97 -23.10 10.76 6.27
CA GLU A 97 -22.59 10.99 4.91
C GLU A 97 -21.08 11.32 4.91
N ASP A 98 -20.59 12.13 5.84
CA ASP A 98 -19.16 12.44 5.97
C ASP A 98 -18.34 11.23 6.41
N VAL A 99 -18.87 10.39 7.31
CA VAL A 99 -18.21 9.14 7.72
C VAL A 99 -18.18 8.14 6.57
N ALA A 100 -19.26 8.02 5.80
CA ALA A 100 -19.32 7.12 4.64
C ALA A 100 -18.36 7.54 3.52
N ASN A 101 -18.24 8.85 3.28
CA ASN A 101 -17.38 9.44 2.25
C ASN A 101 -16.05 9.96 2.82
N PHE A 102 -15.56 9.33 3.89
CA PHE A 102 -14.35 9.78 4.56
C PHE A 102 -13.11 9.62 3.69
N HIS A 103 -12.37 10.70 3.54
CA HIS A 103 -11.01 10.74 3.00
C HIS A 103 -10.08 11.41 4.01
N MET A 104 -8.79 11.04 4.01
CA MET A 104 -7.84 11.64 4.95
C MET A 104 -7.68 13.17 4.77
N GLU A 105 -7.92 13.69 3.55
CA GLU A 105 -7.96 15.14 3.26
C GLU A 105 -9.09 15.87 4.00
N ASP A 106 -10.19 15.17 4.25
CA ASP A 106 -11.43 15.70 4.81
C ASP A 106 -11.47 15.64 6.34
N LEU A 107 -10.36 15.28 6.98
CA LEU A 107 -10.26 15.14 8.43
C LEU A 107 -10.68 16.42 9.19
N SER A 108 -10.40 17.60 8.63
CA SER A 108 -10.77 18.89 9.23
C SER A 108 -12.29 19.09 9.36
N LYS A 109 -13.09 18.44 8.51
CA LYS A 109 -14.56 18.53 8.54
C LYS A 109 -15.12 17.96 9.84
N PHE A 110 -14.43 17.03 10.49
CA PHE A 110 -14.93 16.37 11.70
C PHE A 110 -14.88 17.24 12.96
N SER A 111 -14.18 18.38 12.91
CA SER A 111 -14.16 19.36 14.01
C SER A 111 -15.56 19.85 14.41
N LYS A 112 -16.55 19.82 13.50
CA LYS A 112 -17.94 20.20 13.80
C LYS A 112 -18.72 19.19 14.65
N TYR A 113 -18.17 17.98 14.84
CA TYR A 113 -18.80 16.88 15.55
C TYR A 113 -18.17 16.60 16.92
N SER A 114 -17.06 17.27 17.26
CA SER A 114 -16.28 16.99 18.47
C SER A 114 -17.04 17.17 19.78
N ASP A 115 -18.02 18.08 19.79
CA ASP A 115 -18.66 18.54 21.02
C ASP A 115 -19.94 17.74 21.36
N ASP A 116 -20.39 16.83 20.49
CA ASP A 116 -21.63 16.07 20.70
C ASP A 116 -21.37 14.74 21.43
N PRO A 117 -21.81 14.58 22.69
CA PRO A 117 -21.64 13.34 23.42
C PRO A 117 -22.45 12.17 22.85
N SER A 118 -23.46 12.44 22.01
CA SER A 118 -24.33 11.42 21.40
C SER A 118 -23.61 10.60 20.32
N LEU A 119 -22.46 11.09 19.85
CA LEU A 119 -21.62 10.44 18.85
C LEU A 119 -20.50 9.59 19.50
N LEU A 120 -20.29 9.74 20.81
CA LEU A 120 -19.31 8.95 21.56
C LEU A 120 -19.74 7.47 21.59
N GLY A 121 -18.81 6.59 21.23
CA GLY A 121 -19.05 5.14 21.18
C GLY A 121 -19.57 4.61 19.84
N VAL A 122 -19.82 5.45 18.84
CA VAL A 122 -20.18 5.00 17.49
C VAL A 122 -18.95 4.43 16.78
N ASN A 123 -19.04 3.19 16.31
CA ASN A 123 -18.01 2.61 15.47
C ASN A 123 -18.16 3.15 14.03
N MET A 124 -17.38 4.17 13.70
CA MET A 124 -17.42 4.85 12.40
C MET A 124 -17.17 3.92 11.21
N LEU A 125 -16.26 2.95 11.36
CA LEU A 125 -15.97 1.98 10.29
C LEU A 125 -17.17 1.08 10.01
N LEU A 126 -17.81 0.54 11.05
CA LEU A 126 -19.00 -0.29 10.91
C LEU A 126 -20.19 0.51 10.37
N LEU A 127 -20.35 1.75 10.83
CA LEU A 127 -21.36 2.68 10.32
C LEU A 127 -21.19 2.87 8.81
N ALA A 128 -19.99 3.22 8.36
CA ALA A 128 -19.71 3.44 6.95
C ALA A 128 -20.05 2.19 6.11
N LEU A 129 -19.64 1.01 6.55
CA LEU A 129 -19.91 -0.25 5.84
C LEU A 129 -21.40 -0.60 5.76
N GLN A 130 -22.21 -0.18 6.73
CA GLN A 130 -23.65 -0.45 6.72
C GLN A 130 -24.40 0.47 5.75
N VAL A 131 -23.95 1.72 5.58
CA VAL A 131 -24.63 2.73 4.77
C VAL A 131 -24.17 2.78 3.31
N ILE A 132 -23.04 2.14 2.99
CA ILE A 132 -22.53 2.08 1.61
C ILE A 132 -23.49 1.30 0.68
N ALA A 133 -23.70 1.85 -0.52
CA ALA A 133 -24.46 1.22 -1.59
C ALA A 133 -23.75 -0.06 -2.08
N PRO A 134 -24.46 -1.18 -2.31
CA PRO A 134 -23.86 -2.39 -2.84
C PRO A 134 -23.36 -2.15 -4.28
N ILE A 135 -22.14 -2.61 -4.58
CA ILE A 135 -21.54 -2.48 -5.92
C ILE A 135 -21.59 -3.83 -6.63
N ASN A 136 -22.28 -3.88 -7.76
CA ASN A 136 -22.37 -5.05 -8.63
C ASN A 136 -21.53 -4.86 -9.90
N ALA A 137 -20.24 -4.54 -9.73
CA ALA A 137 -19.33 -4.33 -10.85
C ALA A 137 -18.94 -5.67 -11.50
N THR A 138 -18.91 -5.68 -12.83
CA THR A 138 -18.41 -6.82 -13.61
C THR A 138 -17.01 -6.51 -14.12
N THR A 139 -16.07 -7.42 -13.87
CA THR A 139 -14.67 -7.27 -14.30
C THR A 139 -14.37 -8.27 -15.42
N THR A 140 -13.84 -7.77 -16.53
CA THR A 140 -13.36 -8.59 -17.65
C THR A 140 -11.87 -8.42 -17.78
N VAL A 141 -11.12 -9.51 -17.70
CA VAL A 141 -9.66 -9.54 -17.85
C VAL A 141 -9.32 -10.21 -19.18
N PHE A 142 -8.21 -9.81 -19.79
CA PHE A 142 -7.77 -10.32 -21.08
C PHE A 142 -7.71 -11.86 -21.21
N ASN A 143 -7.36 -12.56 -20.12
CA ASN A 143 -7.31 -14.02 -20.08
C ASN A 143 -8.43 -14.54 -19.16
N PRO A 144 -9.31 -15.42 -19.66
CA PRO A 144 -10.40 -16.02 -18.87
C PRO A 144 -9.98 -16.72 -17.58
N GLU A 145 -8.73 -17.19 -17.47
CA GLU A 145 -8.19 -17.76 -16.23
C GLU A 145 -8.25 -16.76 -15.05
N TYR A 146 -8.14 -15.47 -15.36
CA TYR A 146 -8.16 -14.37 -14.40
C TYR A 146 -9.57 -13.80 -14.17
N ASN A 147 -10.61 -14.27 -14.85
CA ASN A 147 -11.99 -13.80 -14.64
C ASN A 147 -12.55 -14.13 -13.25
N SER A 148 -11.88 -15.02 -12.50
CA SER A 148 -12.19 -15.28 -11.10
C SER A 148 -11.76 -14.16 -10.16
N ILE A 149 -10.85 -13.29 -10.59
CA ILE A 149 -10.35 -12.16 -9.78
C ILE A 149 -11.37 -11.04 -9.86
N LYS A 150 -11.82 -10.59 -8.69
CA LYS A 150 -12.79 -9.50 -8.56
C LYS A 150 -12.16 -8.34 -7.80
N TYR A 151 -12.81 -7.20 -7.86
CA TYR A 151 -12.50 -6.09 -6.97
C TYR A 151 -12.91 -6.45 -5.54
N HIS A 152 -12.00 -6.29 -4.61
CA HIS A 152 -12.22 -6.53 -3.19
C HIS A 152 -12.34 -5.21 -2.43
N PRO A 153 -13.27 -5.09 -1.47
CA PRO A 153 -13.37 -3.89 -0.64
C PRO A 153 -12.11 -3.76 0.22
N ILE A 154 -11.50 -2.59 0.22
CA ILE A 154 -10.32 -2.24 1.01
C ILE A 154 -10.54 -0.90 1.71
N VAL A 155 -9.81 -0.69 2.81
CA VAL A 155 -9.81 0.58 3.53
C VAL A 155 -8.40 1.14 3.59
N SER A 156 -8.27 2.42 3.27
CA SER A 156 -6.99 3.12 3.20
C SER A 156 -7.17 4.62 3.48
N GLU A 157 -6.10 5.40 3.36
CA GLU A 157 -6.15 6.87 3.50
C GLU A 157 -7.00 7.56 2.44
N VAL A 158 -7.24 6.91 1.29
CA VAL A 158 -8.16 7.42 0.26
C VAL A 158 -9.61 7.02 0.51
N GLY A 159 -9.92 6.39 1.64
CA GLY A 159 -11.27 6.02 2.05
C GLY A 159 -11.60 4.54 1.90
N ILE A 160 -12.89 4.23 1.88
CA ILE A 160 -13.42 2.89 1.63
C ILE A 160 -13.53 2.73 0.12
N CYS A 161 -12.79 1.76 -0.43
CA CYS A 161 -12.56 1.64 -1.85
C CYS A 161 -12.56 0.17 -2.27
N TYR A 162 -12.35 -0.07 -3.55
CA TYR A 162 -12.35 -1.40 -4.14
C TYR A 162 -11.06 -1.58 -4.93
N SER A 163 -10.30 -2.62 -4.62
CA SER A 163 -8.98 -2.87 -5.24
C SER A 163 -8.94 -4.21 -5.96
N PHE A 164 -8.28 -4.20 -7.12
CA PHE A 164 -8.10 -5.34 -8.01
C PHE A 164 -6.60 -5.59 -8.25
N SER A 165 -6.24 -6.85 -8.48
CA SER A 165 -4.86 -7.27 -8.81
C SER A 165 -3.83 -6.88 -7.73
N SER A 166 -4.23 -6.92 -6.46
CA SER A 166 -3.34 -6.70 -5.33
C SER A 166 -3.48 -7.82 -4.28
N PRO A 167 -2.38 -8.49 -3.88
CA PRO A 167 -2.41 -9.40 -2.73
C PRO A 167 -2.62 -8.66 -1.40
N LEU A 168 -2.43 -7.33 -1.36
CA LEU A 168 -2.68 -6.55 -0.16
C LEU A 168 -4.17 -6.33 0.12
N SER A 169 -5.05 -6.59 -0.86
CA SER A 169 -6.50 -6.41 -0.69
C SER A 169 -7.07 -7.25 0.45
N GLU A 170 -6.54 -8.45 0.70
CA GLU A 170 -6.98 -9.30 1.81
C GLU A 170 -6.60 -8.70 3.18
N ILE A 171 -5.44 -8.05 3.26
CA ILE A 171 -4.93 -7.43 4.49
C ILE A 171 -5.73 -6.18 4.83
N PHE A 172 -6.07 -5.38 3.83
CA PHE A 172 -6.81 -4.12 3.98
C PHE A 172 -8.33 -4.28 3.88
N SER A 173 -8.81 -5.51 3.68
CA SER A 173 -10.25 -5.79 3.70
C SER A 173 -10.81 -5.69 5.11
N VAL A 174 -11.98 -5.06 5.25
CA VAL A 174 -12.69 -5.02 6.54
C VAL A 174 -13.34 -6.34 6.87
N ARG A 175 -13.71 -7.12 5.84
CA ARG A 175 -14.32 -8.43 6.01
C ARG A 175 -13.33 -9.48 5.52
N LYS A 176 -12.89 -10.37 6.43
CA LYS A 176 -12.21 -11.60 6.04
C LYS A 176 -13.23 -12.48 5.32
N GLU A 177 -13.38 -12.27 4.01
CA GLU A 177 -14.09 -13.21 3.17
C GLU A 177 -13.20 -14.45 3.01
N ASN A 178 -13.78 -15.63 3.23
CA ASN A 178 -13.15 -16.93 2.95
C ASN A 178 -13.08 -17.16 1.44
N SER A 179 -12.57 -16.19 0.67
CA SER A 179 -12.44 -16.34 -0.77
C SER A 179 -11.14 -17.08 -1.08
N ASN A 180 -11.25 -18.25 -1.70
CA ASN A 180 -10.14 -19.02 -2.27
C ASN A 180 -9.42 -18.32 -3.44
N SER A 181 -9.81 -17.09 -3.78
CA SER A 181 -9.07 -16.24 -4.70
C SER A 181 -7.89 -15.63 -3.96
N ASN A 182 -6.90 -16.46 -3.58
CA ASN A 182 -5.58 -16.01 -3.16
C ASN A 182 -5.20 -14.85 -4.08
N GLY A 183 -4.85 -13.68 -3.55
CA GLY A 183 -4.50 -12.45 -4.28
C GLY A 183 -3.62 -12.62 -5.53
N LYS A 184 -4.22 -13.16 -6.59
CA LYS A 184 -3.58 -13.53 -7.85
C LYS A 184 -3.41 -12.24 -8.61
N VAL A 185 -2.20 -12.04 -9.10
CA VAL A 185 -1.85 -10.89 -9.92
C VAL A 185 -1.73 -11.40 -11.36
N PRO A 186 -2.60 -10.96 -12.28
CA PRO A 186 -2.46 -11.31 -13.69
C PRO A 186 -1.08 -10.91 -14.22
N LEU A 187 -0.49 -11.77 -15.03
CA LEU A 187 0.81 -11.50 -15.66
C LEU A 187 0.60 -11.07 -17.10
N CYS A 188 1.12 -9.89 -17.45
CA CYS A 188 1.19 -9.37 -18.80
C CYS A 188 2.48 -9.83 -19.47
N ASN A 189 2.38 -10.54 -20.59
CA ASN A 189 3.54 -10.78 -21.44
C ASN A 189 3.83 -9.56 -22.31
N PHE A 190 5.09 -9.13 -22.38
CA PHE A 190 5.48 -7.93 -23.16
C PHE A 190 5.15 -8.04 -24.66
N LEU A 191 5.18 -9.23 -25.24
CA LEU A 191 4.85 -9.46 -26.66
C LEU A 191 3.34 -9.49 -26.93
N ASN A 192 2.52 -9.62 -25.89
CA ASN A 192 1.08 -9.65 -26.02
C ASN A 192 0.51 -8.23 -25.85
N SER A 193 0.02 -7.64 -26.94
CA SER A 193 -0.62 -6.33 -26.91
C SER A 193 -1.97 -6.31 -26.18
N HIS A 194 -2.52 -7.47 -25.85
CA HIS A 194 -3.83 -7.60 -25.22
C HIS A 194 -3.77 -7.74 -23.70
N CYS A 195 -2.89 -7.01 -22.97
CA CYS A 195 -2.99 -6.98 -21.51
C CYS A 195 -3.91 -5.86 -21.04
N PHE A 196 -5.18 -6.18 -20.82
CA PHE A 196 -6.19 -5.22 -20.37
C PHE A 196 -7.08 -5.79 -19.26
N THR A 197 -7.64 -4.87 -18.50
CA THR A 197 -8.75 -5.11 -17.57
C THR A 197 -9.79 -4.05 -17.80
N ARG A 198 -11.06 -4.44 -17.74
CA ARG A 198 -12.19 -3.55 -17.93
C ARG A 198 -13.20 -3.81 -16.83
N ILE A 199 -13.75 -2.72 -16.31
CA ILE A 199 -14.80 -2.72 -15.29
C ILE A 199 -16.06 -2.12 -15.89
N GLU A 200 -17.18 -2.81 -15.73
CA GLU A 200 -18.50 -2.41 -16.24
C GLU A 200 -19.52 -2.44 -15.10
N ASN A 201 -20.69 -1.85 -15.35
CA ASN A 201 -21.83 -1.81 -14.41
C ASN A 201 -21.50 -1.12 -13.07
N LEU A 202 -20.66 -0.08 -13.11
CA LEU A 202 -20.45 0.80 -11.97
C LEU A 202 -21.65 1.75 -11.76
N PRO A 203 -21.91 2.18 -10.52
CA PRO A 203 -22.97 3.15 -10.24
C PRO A 203 -22.74 4.46 -11.01
N GLN A 204 -23.76 4.92 -11.76
CA GLN A 204 -23.69 6.15 -12.55
C GLN A 204 -24.11 7.41 -11.77
N THR A 205 -24.29 7.30 -10.45
CA THR A 205 -24.81 8.39 -9.61
C THR A 205 -23.73 9.30 -9.05
N SER A 206 -22.45 8.91 -9.17
CA SER A 206 -21.32 9.67 -8.61
C SER A 206 -20.05 9.48 -9.43
N SER A 207 -19.18 10.47 -9.39
CA SER A 207 -17.86 10.41 -10.00
C SER A 207 -16.97 9.39 -9.28
N ILE A 208 -16.05 8.78 -10.01
CA ILE A 208 -15.22 7.69 -9.54
C ILE A 208 -13.76 8.13 -9.57
N LYS A 209 -13.07 8.04 -8.42
CA LYS A 209 -11.63 8.21 -8.34
C LYS A 209 -10.95 6.88 -8.61
N PHE A 210 -10.08 6.82 -9.61
CA PHE A 210 -9.35 5.64 -10.03
C PHE A 210 -7.85 5.83 -9.82
N PHE A 211 -7.25 4.93 -9.05
CA PHE A 211 -5.83 4.91 -8.70
C PHE A 211 -5.16 3.71 -9.36
N VAL A 212 -4.02 3.95 -10.00
CA VAL A 212 -3.16 2.88 -10.54
C VAL A 212 -1.87 2.86 -9.75
N HIS A 213 -1.52 1.70 -9.22
CA HIS A 213 -0.33 1.52 -8.40
C HIS A 213 0.28 0.13 -8.56
N SER A 214 1.46 -0.09 -7.96
CA SER A 214 2.07 -1.42 -7.90
C SER A 214 1.13 -2.40 -7.19
N PRO A 215 1.08 -3.69 -7.60
CA PRO A 215 0.33 -4.74 -6.91
C PRO A 215 0.69 -4.88 -5.44
N LEU A 216 1.93 -4.57 -5.10
CA LEU A 216 2.49 -4.68 -3.74
C LEU A 216 2.46 -3.34 -2.99
N GLU A 217 1.54 -2.46 -3.39
CA GLU A 217 1.31 -1.13 -2.80
C GLU A 217 -0.20 -0.92 -2.59
N VAL A 218 -0.55 0.07 -1.78
CA VAL A 218 -1.93 0.51 -1.55
C VAL A 218 -2.05 1.99 -1.88
N ALA A 219 -3.20 2.43 -2.39
CA ALA A 219 -3.47 3.85 -2.59
C ALA A 219 -3.48 4.59 -1.24
N THR A 220 -2.85 5.76 -1.21
CA THR A 220 -2.73 6.61 -0.01
C THR A 220 -3.04 8.06 -0.35
N LEU A 221 -3.01 8.93 0.66
CA LEU A 221 -3.25 10.38 0.51
C LEU A 221 -2.46 11.03 -0.65
N GLU A 222 -1.27 10.52 -0.97
CA GLU A 222 -0.40 11.09 -2.01
C GLU A 222 -0.54 10.41 -3.38
N SER A 223 -1.42 9.41 -3.48
CA SER A 223 -1.68 8.75 -4.74
C SER A 223 -2.50 9.66 -5.66
N SER A 224 -2.05 9.82 -6.89
CA SER A 224 -2.80 10.55 -7.91
C SER A 224 -3.98 9.72 -8.40
N ALA A 225 -5.17 10.30 -8.41
CA ALA A 225 -6.36 9.70 -8.99
C ALA A 225 -6.65 10.28 -10.38
N ASN A 226 -7.13 9.44 -11.28
CA ASN A 226 -7.93 9.88 -12.43
C ASN A 226 -9.39 9.93 -11.99
N ILE A 227 -10.11 10.97 -12.36
CA ILE A 227 -11.54 11.10 -12.06
C ILE A 227 -12.31 10.72 -13.32
N VAL A 228 -13.29 9.84 -13.16
CA VAL A 228 -14.24 9.47 -14.21
C VAL A 228 -15.60 10.00 -13.80
N GLU A 229 -16.17 10.87 -14.61
CA GLU A 229 -17.48 11.46 -14.32
C GLU A 229 -18.62 10.49 -14.67
N PRO A 230 -19.82 10.68 -14.11
CA PRO A 230 -21.01 9.96 -14.53
C PRO A 230 -21.22 9.99 -16.04
N CYS A 231 -21.58 8.83 -16.61
CA CYS A 231 -21.81 8.65 -18.05
C CYS A 231 -20.57 8.84 -18.94
N GLU A 232 -19.36 8.91 -18.36
CA GLU A 232 -18.10 8.95 -19.09
C GLU A 232 -17.52 7.52 -19.25
N GLU A 233 -16.94 7.25 -20.42
CA GLU A 233 -16.10 6.08 -20.65
C GLU A 233 -14.64 6.53 -20.65
N ASN A 234 -13.84 5.95 -19.76
CA ASN A 234 -12.42 6.26 -19.65
C ASN A 234 -11.56 5.05 -20.05
N ASP A 235 -10.84 5.19 -21.16
CA ASP A 235 -9.78 4.27 -21.58
C ASP A 235 -8.42 4.87 -21.22
N SER A 236 -7.60 4.11 -20.49
CA SER A 236 -6.30 4.56 -20.00
C SER A 236 -5.21 3.55 -20.31
N THR A 237 -4.21 3.99 -21.09
CA THR A 237 -3.04 3.18 -21.43
C THR A 237 -1.85 3.57 -20.55
N PHE A 238 -1.27 2.58 -19.86
CA PHE A 238 -0.12 2.79 -18.98
C PHE A 238 1.12 2.09 -19.51
N LYS A 239 2.27 2.77 -19.39
CA LYS A 239 3.59 2.17 -19.58
C LYS A 239 4.29 2.08 -18.24
N PHE A 240 4.55 0.87 -17.78
CA PHE A 240 5.23 0.61 -16.52
C PHE A 240 6.51 -0.19 -16.74
N PHE A 241 7.46 -0.01 -15.83
CA PHE A 241 8.67 -0.83 -15.74
C PHE A 241 8.79 -1.34 -14.31
N GLN A 242 9.38 -2.51 -14.15
CA GLN A 242 9.58 -3.12 -12.84
C GLN A 242 11.06 -3.11 -12.48
N ILE A 243 11.35 -2.81 -11.23
CA ILE A 243 12.67 -3.03 -10.64
C ILE A 243 12.54 -4.24 -9.72
N ILE A 244 13.30 -5.30 -10.01
CA ILE A 244 13.26 -6.55 -9.25
C ILE A 244 14.55 -6.65 -8.44
N ALA A 245 14.41 -6.87 -7.13
CA ALA A 245 15.53 -7.17 -6.27
C ALA A 245 15.90 -8.66 -6.39
N SER A 246 17.17 -8.96 -6.62
CA SER A 246 17.64 -10.35 -6.70
C SER A 246 17.51 -11.05 -5.34
N LYS A 247 17.32 -12.38 -5.35
CA LYS A 247 17.12 -13.15 -4.12
C LYS A 247 18.37 -13.13 -3.23
N GLU A 248 19.55 -13.01 -3.83
CA GLU A 248 20.85 -12.97 -3.16
C GLU A 248 21.00 -11.73 -2.27
N LEU A 249 20.29 -10.64 -2.58
CA LEU A 249 20.26 -9.45 -1.70
C LEU A 249 19.69 -9.75 -0.31
N ARG A 250 18.96 -10.87 -0.13
CA ARG A 250 18.48 -11.33 1.17
C ARG A 250 19.60 -11.73 2.13
N ALA A 251 20.77 -12.10 1.62
CA ALA A 251 21.93 -12.41 2.45
C ALA A 251 22.52 -11.16 3.13
N LEU A 252 22.23 -9.97 2.61
CA LEU A 252 22.67 -8.69 3.17
C LEU A 252 21.66 -8.19 4.19
N ARG A 253 22.14 -7.52 5.24
CA ARG A 253 21.24 -6.91 6.21
C ARG A 253 20.50 -5.71 5.60
N PRO A 254 19.27 -5.40 6.03
CA PRO A 254 18.53 -4.23 5.55
C PRO A 254 19.30 -2.91 5.67
N ASP A 255 20.12 -2.74 6.72
CA ASP A 255 20.99 -1.56 6.92
C ASP A 255 22.10 -1.44 5.88
N GLN A 256 22.59 -2.54 5.33
CA GLN A 256 23.63 -2.57 4.29
C GLN A 256 23.05 -2.31 2.90
N ARG A 257 21.92 -2.96 2.57
CA ARG A 257 21.28 -2.83 1.24
C ARG A 257 20.31 -1.65 1.11
N LYS A 258 20.00 -0.96 2.21
CA LYS A 258 19.12 0.23 2.28
C LYS A 258 17.70 0.01 1.74
N CYS A 259 17.24 -1.23 1.64
CA CYS A 259 15.89 -1.58 1.23
C CYS A 259 15.36 -2.77 2.03
N LYS A 260 14.02 -2.92 2.04
CA LYS A 260 13.30 -4.04 2.63
C LYS A 260 12.46 -4.72 1.56
N PHE A 261 12.35 -6.03 1.65
CA PHE A 261 11.41 -6.81 0.86
C PHE A 261 9.99 -6.68 1.43
N HIS A 262 9.00 -7.03 0.63
CA HIS A 262 7.59 -6.95 1.03
C HIS A 262 7.25 -7.87 2.20
N ASP A 263 7.96 -8.98 2.36
CA ASP A 263 7.83 -9.92 3.48
C ASP A 263 8.76 -9.60 4.66
N GLU A 264 9.31 -8.39 4.71
CA GLU A 264 10.15 -7.92 5.83
C GLU A 264 9.52 -6.73 6.57
N PRO A 265 8.33 -6.91 7.17
CA PRO A 265 7.71 -5.88 7.99
C PRO A 265 8.63 -5.47 9.15
N GLY A 266 8.51 -4.23 9.59
CA GLY A 266 9.25 -3.76 10.77
C GLY A 266 8.80 -4.50 12.03
N GLN A 267 9.67 -4.60 13.05
CA GLN A 267 9.34 -5.25 14.32
C GLN A 267 8.12 -4.64 15.03
N MET A 268 7.82 -3.36 14.76
CA MET A 268 6.67 -2.62 15.29
C MET A 268 5.55 -2.44 14.24
N SER A 269 5.61 -3.19 13.14
CA SER A 269 4.58 -3.16 12.09
C SER A 269 3.43 -4.07 12.52
N GLU A 270 2.21 -3.58 12.36
CA GLU A 270 1.01 -4.36 12.66
C GLU A 270 0.60 -5.24 11.48
N LEU A 271 1.09 -4.90 10.28
CA LEU A 271 0.73 -5.57 9.05
C LEU A 271 1.82 -6.60 8.67
N PRO A 272 1.43 -7.74 8.08
CA PRO A 272 2.37 -8.81 7.73
C PRO A 272 3.23 -8.48 6.50
N SER A 273 2.98 -7.34 5.83
CA SER A 273 3.65 -6.93 4.61
C SER A 273 4.18 -5.50 4.70
N TYR A 274 5.30 -5.25 4.04
CA TYR A 274 5.95 -3.96 3.89
C TYR A 274 5.73 -3.38 2.49
N SER A 275 5.46 -2.08 2.45
CA SER A 275 5.61 -1.23 1.26
C SER A 275 5.93 0.18 1.72
N TYR A 276 6.32 1.07 0.80
CA TYR A 276 6.58 2.46 1.15
C TYR A 276 5.32 3.12 1.71
N ASN A 277 4.18 2.92 1.04
CA ASN A 277 2.90 3.47 1.46
C ASN A 277 2.42 2.88 2.80
N ILE A 278 2.57 1.57 3.03
CA ILE A 278 2.23 0.94 4.31
C ILE A 278 3.06 1.55 5.45
N CYS A 279 4.37 1.70 5.25
CA CYS A 279 5.27 2.29 6.25
C CYS A 279 4.83 3.71 6.63
N ARG A 280 4.36 4.49 5.66
CA ARG A 280 3.93 5.87 5.88
C ARG A 280 2.58 5.95 6.58
N MET A 281 1.63 5.09 6.21
CA MET A 281 0.36 4.95 6.91
C MET A 281 0.59 4.58 8.39
N GLU A 282 1.44 3.58 8.67
CA GLU A 282 1.77 3.20 10.05
C GLU A 282 2.45 4.35 10.82
N CYS A 283 3.33 5.11 10.16
CA CYS A 283 3.96 6.28 10.76
C CYS A 283 2.94 7.36 11.13
N ARG A 284 2.02 7.70 10.21
CA ARG A 284 0.94 8.68 10.47
C ARG A 284 0.00 8.20 11.57
N LYS A 285 -0.38 6.92 11.59
CA LYS A 285 -1.17 6.31 12.67
C LYS A 285 -0.46 6.48 14.03
N LYS A 286 0.82 6.13 14.12
CA LYS A 286 1.62 6.28 15.36
C LYS A 286 1.72 7.73 15.80
N LEU A 287 1.93 8.65 14.86
CA LEU A 287 2.00 10.07 15.15
C LEU A 287 0.66 10.58 15.70
N SER A 288 -0.46 10.20 15.06
CA SER A 288 -1.81 10.53 15.51
C SER A 288 -2.06 10.06 16.95
N LEU A 289 -1.69 8.81 17.26
CA LEU A 289 -1.82 8.27 18.62
C LEU A 289 -0.93 9.03 19.63
N SER A 290 0.29 9.41 19.25
CA SER A 290 1.22 10.10 20.15
C SER A 290 0.86 11.56 20.42
N LEU A 291 0.29 12.26 19.44
CA LEU A 291 -0.03 13.69 19.53
C LEU A 291 -1.46 13.93 20.00
N CYS A 292 -2.40 13.11 19.52
CA CYS A 292 -3.83 13.32 19.73
C CYS A 292 -4.47 12.27 20.66
N GLY A 293 -3.78 11.15 20.94
CA GLY A 293 -4.34 10.03 21.73
C GLY A 293 -5.31 9.13 20.95
N CYS A 294 -5.56 9.42 19.67
CA CYS A 294 -6.49 8.68 18.82
C CYS A 294 -5.96 8.53 17.38
N ALA A 295 -6.59 7.66 16.58
CA ALA A 295 -6.30 7.51 15.16
C ALA A 295 -7.58 7.43 14.32
N PRO A 296 -7.56 7.94 13.07
CA PRO A 296 -8.66 7.76 12.12
C PRO A 296 -9.08 6.30 11.97
N PHE A 297 -10.39 6.09 11.83
CA PHE A 297 -10.99 4.75 11.83
C PHE A 297 -10.60 3.86 10.63
N ILE A 298 -10.03 4.48 9.60
CA ILE A 298 -9.52 3.82 8.39
C ILE A 298 -8.23 3.02 8.63
N TYR A 299 -7.49 3.30 9.69
CA TYR A 299 -6.25 2.59 9.97
C TYR A 299 -6.55 1.23 10.62
N HIS A 300 -6.00 0.17 10.01
CA HIS A 300 -6.13 -1.19 10.55
C HIS A 300 -5.54 -1.29 11.96
N SER A 301 -6.22 -2.01 12.87
CA SER A 301 -5.73 -2.32 14.22
C SER A 301 -5.97 -3.79 14.53
N ASN A 302 -4.90 -4.53 14.80
CA ASN A 302 -5.00 -5.91 15.31
C ASN A 302 -5.49 -5.98 16.76
N SER A 303 -5.52 -4.84 17.47
CA SER A 303 -6.11 -4.74 18.80
C SER A 303 -7.50 -4.11 18.68
N MET A 304 -8.55 -4.90 18.98
CA MET A 304 -9.93 -4.44 19.16
C MET A 304 -10.08 -3.60 20.45
N SER A 305 -9.13 -2.71 20.74
CA SER A 305 -9.39 -1.62 21.67
C SER A 305 -10.15 -0.56 20.89
N ALA A 306 -11.46 -0.76 20.77
CA ALA A 306 -12.42 0.18 20.18
C ALA A 306 -12.40 1.58 20.84
N SER A 307 -11.62 1.75 21.91
CA SER A 307 -11.49 2.98 22.69
C SER A 307 -10.57 4.05 22.08
N TYR A 308 -9.78 3.76 21.04
CA TYR A 308 -8.80 4.71 20.45
C TYR A 308 -9.13 5.17 19.01
N LEU A 309 -10.26 4.70 18.46
CA LEU A 309 -10.77 5.08 17.14
C LEU A 309 -11.84 6.18 17.30
N PHE A 310 -11.48 7.31 17.89
CA PHE A 310 -12.35 8.48 17.93
C PHE A 310 -11.65 9.65 17.26
N ILE A 311 -12.23 10.12 16.16
CA ILE A 311 -12.16 11.54 15.83
C ILE A 311 -13.37 12.17 16.51
#